data_AF-A0A7J9QZX4-F1
#
_entry.id   AF-A0A7J9QZX4-F1
#
_cell.length_a   1.000
_cell.length_b   1.000
_cell.length_c   1.000
_cell.angle_alpha   90.00
_cell.angle_beta   90.00
_cell.angle_gamma   90.00
#
_symmetry.space_group_name_H-M   'P 1'
#
loop_
_entity.id
_entity.type
_entity.pdbx_description
1 polymer ?
#
loop_
_entity_poly.entity_id
_entity_poly.type
_entity_poly.pdbx_seq_one_letter_code
_entity_poly.pdbx_strand_id
1 'polypeptide(L)'
;MSPIILTEIYAQENVVIPPRQQWKEISDIDQLTCKEGLLLLQKNNGAPSCVSSSAYLKLVDRGYGMFDSEIMMKRPMMMNNLIERMTSDQMIMNHWHEMMINDKTMMQKTMQDWISQMKDNPKFLANMMGPMTSDANLREQMIETMKQHGVMMSSLQGHPRWMDSVHDEMMGSGMGQNQGHGMHMNCSWCPEYEEHYTHEHSRSFSHSDRIMDMMHHMWINNEMTTDMHDYMIENPSHMAQMSGQMMGPMLGHMMDDPELRQQMIEMMLEHPEFMNSIRHENRLSN
;
A
#
# COMPACT_ATOMS: atom_id res chain seq x y z
N MET A 1 -37.78 -13.58 -41.61
CA MET A 1 -37.05 -14.18 -40.47
C MET A 1 -37.13 -13.17 -39.35
N SER A 2 -37.90 -13.46 -38.32
CA SER A 2 -38.31 -12.50 -37.29
C SER A 2 -37.26 -12.39 -36.17
N PRO A 3 -36.81 -11.18 -35.80
CA PRO A 3 -35.92 -10.95 -34.67
C PRO A 3 -36.75 -10.55 -33.44
N ILE A 4 -37.37 -11.52 -32.74
CA ILE A 4 -38.21 -11.21 -31.56
C ILE A 4 -37.97 -12.17 -30.36
N ILE A 5 -37.24 -13.28 -30.53
CA ILE A 5 -37.16 -14.30 -29.46
C ILE A 5 -36.14 -13.99 -28.36
N LEU A 6 -35.15 -13.12 -28.59
CA LEU A 6 -34.12 -12.85 -27.57
C LEU A 6 -34.59 -11.95 -26.41
N THR A 7 -35.71 -11.23 -26.56
CA THR A 7 -36.18 -10.28 -25.53
C THR A 7 -37.02 -10.90 -24.42
N GLU A 8 -37.57 -12.10 -24.58
CA GLU A 8 -38.44 -12.73 -23.56
C GLU A 8 -37.70 -13.68 -22.60
N ILE A 9 -36.44 -14.05 -22.87
CA ILE A 9 -35.66 -14.92 -21.97
C ILE A 9 -35.10 -14.14 -20.76
N TYR A 10 -35.03 -12.81 -20.83
CA TYR A 10 -34.53 -11.96 -19.75
C TYR A 10 -35.53 -11.69 -18.61
N ALA A 11 -36.76 -12.21 -18.70
CA ALA A 11 -37.81 -11.99 -17.68
C ALA A 11 -37.86 -13.07 -16.57
N GLN A 12 -36.93 -14.04 -16.57
CA GLN A 12 -36.72 -14.93 -15.43
C GLN A 12 -35.44 -14.55 -14.70
N GLU A 13 -35.58 -13.66 -13.71
CA GLU A 13 -34.55 -13.40 -12.70
C GLU A 13 -34.05 -14.75 -12.13
N ASN A 14 -32.78 -15.08 -12.39
CA ASN A 14 -31.95 -16.15 -11.80
C ASN A 14 -31.58 -17.38 -12.66
N VAL A 15 -31.98 -17.51 -13.93
CA VAL A 15 -31.40 -18.56 -14.79
C VAL A 15 -30.08 -18.09 -15.39
N VAL A 16 -28.99 -18.19 -14.63
CA VAL A 16 -27.64 -17.93 -15.16
C VAL A 16 -27.25 -19.06 -16.10
N ILE A 17 -27.34 -18.80 -17.41
CA ILE A 17 -26.90 -19.72 -18.45
C ILE A 17 -25.40 -19.98 -18.27
N PRO A 18 -24.92 -21.24 -18.21
CA PRO A 18 -23.50 -21.53 -18.13
C PRO A 18 -22.70 -20.88 -19.29
N PRO A 19 -21.48 -20.37 -19.07
CA PRO A 19 -20.70 -19.67 -20.11
C PRO A 19 -20.49 -20.49 -21.37
N ARG A 20 -20.36 -21.81 -21.23
CA ARG A 20 -20.20 -22.72 -22.36
C ARG A 20 -21.45 -22.82 -23.23
N GLN A 21 -22.63 -22.58 -22.66
CA GLN A 21 -23.88 -22.49 -23.43
C GLN A 21 -23.99 -21.12 -24.08
N GLN A 22 -23.71 -20.03 -23.34
CA GLN A 22 -23.64 -18.67 -23.90
C GLN A 22 -22.69 -18.60 -25.10
N TRP A 23 -21.50 -19.22 -25.01
CA TRP A 23 -20.48 -19.25 -26.07
C TRP A 23 -20.91 -19.95 -27.37
N LYS A 24 -21.97 -20.76 -27.34
CA LYS A 24 -22.51 -21.36 -28.57
C LYS A 24 -23.31 -20.35 -29.39
N GLU A 25 -23.84 -19.32 -28.74
CA GLU A 25 -24.72 -18.31 -29.32
C GLU A 25 -24.00 -16.97 -29.48
N ILE A 26 -23.04 -16.70 -28.60
CA ILE A 26 -22.26 -15.46 -28.51
C ILE A 26 -20.80 -15.81 -28.82
N SER A 27 -20.29 -15.31 -29.95
CA SER A 27 -18.89 -15.50 -30.37
C SER A 27 -17.92 -14.51 -29.71
N ASP A 28 -18.44 -13.45 -29.11
CA ASP A 28 -17.67 -12.39 -28.48
C ASP A 28 -17.53 -12.64 -26.97
N ILE A 29 -16.29 -12.75 -26.49
CA ILE A 29 -16.01 -13.06 -25.07
C ILE A 29 -16.45 -11.93 -24.14
N ASP A 30 -16.43 -10.69 -24.63
CA ASP A 30 -16.82 -9.52 -23.86
C ASP A 30 -18.30 -9.52 -23.48
N GLN A 31 -19.13 -10.24 -24.23
CA GLN A 31 -20.56 -10.34 -24.01
C GLN A 31 -20.95 -11.49 -23.06
N LEU A 32 -20.02 -12.37 -22.70
CA LEU A 32 -20.30 -13.48 -21.79
C LEU A 32 -20.45 -13.01 -20.36
N THR A 33 -21.51 -13.38 -19.67
CA THR A 33 -21.71 -12.98 -18.27
C THR A 33 -21.46 -14.14 -17.31
N CYS A 34 -20.91 -13.82 -16.14
CA CYS A 34 -20.79 -14.74 -15.03
C CYS A 34 -21.82 -14.42 -13.95
N LYS A 35 -22.18 -15.42 -13.15
CA LYS A 35 -22.90 -15.17 -11.90
C LYS A 35 -22.06 -14.22 -11.03
N GLU A 36 -22.73 -13.35 -10.29
CA GLU A 36 -22.10 -12.45 -9.31
C GLU A 36 -21.12 -13.21 -8.40
N GLY A 37 -19.95 -12.59 -8.15
CA GLY A 37 -18.84 -13.18 -7.38
C GLY A 37 -17.97 -14.18 -8.15
N LEU A 38 -18.30 -14.52 -9.41
CA LEU A 38 -17.45 -15.36 -10.26
C LEU A 38 -16.72 -14.51 -11.31
N LEU A 39 -15.49 -14.92 -11.62
CA LEU A 39 -14.64 -14.34 -12.65
C LEU A 39 -14.72 -15.15 -13.94
N LEU A 40 -14.82 -14.47 -15.08
CA LEU A 40 -14.67 -15.08 -16.39
C LEU A 40 -13.19 -15.38 -16.65
N LEU A 41 -12.87 -16.64 -16.90
CA LEU A 41 -11.56 -17.13 -17.30
C LEU A 41 -11.64 -17.68 -18.72
N GLN A 42 -10.79 -17.17 -19.61
CA GLN A 42 -10.54 -17.79 -20.91
C GLN A 42 -9.45 -18.86 -20.75
N LYS A 43 -9.80 -20.13 -21.01
CA LYS A 43 -8.83 -21.23 -21.00
C LYS A 43 -7.92 -21.14 -22.23
N ASN A 44 -6.76 -21.78 -22.18
CA ASN A 44 -5.82 -21.80 -23.32
C ASN A 44 -6.39 -22.41 -24.60
N ASN A 45 -7.43 -23.25 -24.50
CA ASN A 45 -8.14 -23.80 -25.66
C ASN A 45 -9.24 -22.87 -26.18
N GLY A 46 -9.28 -21.61 -25.72
CA GLY A 46 -10.27 -20.60 -26.06
C GLY A 46 -11.60 -20.72 -25.33
N ALA A 47 -11.84 -21.82 -24.59
CA ALA A 47 -13.14 -22.04 -23.97
C ALA A 47 -13.34 -21.18 -22.71
N PRO A 48 -14.45 -20.43 -22.58
CA PRO A 48 -14.73 -19.62 -21.40
C PRO A 48 -15.20 -20.48 -20.22
N SER A 49 -14.90 -20.02 -19.00
CA SER A 49 -15.37 -20.63 -17.75
C SER A 49 -15.58 -19.56 -16.69
N CYS A 50 -16.66 -19.62 -15.92
CA CYS A 50 -16.78 -18.84 -14.69
C CYS A 50 -16.17 -19.62 -13.54
N VAL A 51 -15.31 -18.98 -12.76
CA VAL A 51 -14.59 -19.57 -11.64
C VAL A 51 -14.58 -18.59 -10.46
N SER A 52 -14.40 -19.07 -9.23
CA SER A 52 -14.20 -18.16 -8.09
C SER A 52 -12.86 -17.43 -8.22
N SER A 53 -12.68 -16.29 -7.55
CA SER A 53 -11.42 -15.53 -7.55
C SER A 53 -10.21 -16.37 -7.12
N SER A 54 -10.36 -17.19 -6.07
CA SER A 54 -9.31 -18.13 -5.63
C SER A 54 -8.98 -19.18 -6.69
N ALA A 55 -9.99 -19.70 -7.40
CA ALA A 55 -9.77 -20.66 -8.48
C ALA A 55 -9.15 -19.98 -9.71
N TYR A 56 -9.53 -18.73 -10.00
CA TYR A 56 -8.95 -17.93 -11.08
C TYR A 56 -7.43 -17.82 -10.92
N LEU A 57 -6.97 -17.34 -9.76
CA LEU A 57 -5.55 -17.20 -9.45
C LEU A 57 -4.80 -18.52 -9.61
N LYS A 58 -5.31 -19.61 -9.02
CA LYS A 58 -4.69 -20.96 -9.13
C LYS A 58 -4.65 -21.49 -10.56
N LEU A 59 -5.64 -21.18 -11.38
CA LEU A 59 -5.72 -21.64 -12.77
C LEU A 59 -4.79 -20.84 -13.67
N VAL A 60 -4.72 -19.52 -13.50
CA VAL A 60 -3.76 -18.66 -14.21
C VAL A 60 -2.32 -19.04 -13.85
N ASP A 61 -2.06 -19.25 -12.56
CA ASP A 61 -0.75 -19.66 -12.04
C ASP A 61 -0.24 -20.97 -12.66
N ARG A 62 -1.13 -21.95 -12.76
CA ARG A 62 -0.86 -23.25 -13.39
C ARG A 62 -0.88 -23.19 -14.92
N GLY A 63 -1.12 -22.02 -15.51
CA GLY A 63 -1.19 -21.81 -16.94
C GLY A 63 -2.38 -22.50 -17.62
N TYR A 64 -3.50 -22.70 -16.93
CA TYR A 64 -4.74 -23.23 -17.53
C TYR A 64 -5.55 -22.19 -18.31
N GLY A 65 -5.32 -20.91 -18.02
CA GLY A 65 -5.91 -19.79 -18.73
C GLY A 65 -4.98 -18.57 -18.68
N MET A 66 -5.33 -17.56 -19.47
CA MET A 66 -4.57 -16.31 -19.52
C MET A 66 -5.29 -15.24 -18.71
N PHE A 67 -4.50 -14.41 -18.02
CA PHE A 67 -5.00 -13.14 -17.52
C PHE A 67 -5.29 -12.24 -18.73
N ASP A 68 -6.52 -11.76 -18.83
CA ASP A 68 -6.97 -10.87 -19.89
C ASP A 68 -7.31 -9.54 -19.24
N SER A 69 -6.40 -8.57 -19.41
CA SER A 69 -6.54 -7.26 -18.81
C SER A 69 -7.72 -6.49 -19.40
N GLU A 70 -8.00 -6.65 -20.69
CA GLU A 70 -9.11 -5.97 -21.37
C GLU A 70 -10.47 -6.42 -20.83
N ILE A 71 -10.64 -7.72 -20.61
CA ILE A 71 -11.86 -8.27 -20.00
C ILE A 71 -12.05 -7.72 -18.58
N MET A 72 -10.98 -7.61 -17.80
CA MET A 72 -11.06 -7.12 -16.42
C MET A 72 -11.39 -5.62 -16.37
N MET A 73 -10.82 -4.78 -17.25
CA MET A 73 -11.13 -3.33 -17.31
C MET A 73 -12.58 -3.08 -17.67
N LYS A 74 -13.16 -3.88 -18.57
CA LYS A 74 -14.58 -3.76 -18.94
C LYS A 74 -15.53 -4.21 -17.81
N ARG A 75 -15.01 -4.79 -16.72
CA ARG A 75 -15.77 -5.47 -15.67
C ARG A 75 -15.24 -5.14 -14.28
N PRO A 76 -15.46 -3.91 -13.78
CA PRO A 76 -14.89 -3.44 -12.52
C PRO A 76 -15.26 -4.34 -11.32
N MET A 77 -16.45 -4.93 -11.28
CA MET A 77 -16.81 -5.89 -10.22
C MET A 77 -15.94 -7.14 -10.23
N MET A 78 -15.57 -7.66 -11.41
CA MET A 78 -14.67 -8.80 -11.51
C MET A 78 -13.26 -8.41 -11.08
N MET A 79 -12.81 -7.24 -11.53
CA MET A 79 -11.50 -6.70 -11.15
C MET A 79 -11.39 -6.52 -9.63
N ASN A 80 -12.38 -5.88 -9.01
CA ASN A 80 -12.40 -5.64 -7.56
C ASN A 80 -12.36 -6.94 -6.76
N ASN A 81 -13.14 -7.95 -7.17
CA ASN A 81 -13.11 -9.28 -6.53
C ASN A 81 -11.75 -9.99 -6.68
N LEU A 82 -11.05 -9.75 -7.79
CA LEU A 82 -9.70 -10.28 -8.02
C LEU A 82 -8.68 -9.56 -7.13
N ILE A 83 -8.70 -8.22 -7.12
CA ILE A 83 -7.83 -7.38 -6.30
C ILE A 83 -8.00 -7.70 -4.83
N GLU A 84 -9.25 -7.71 -4.32
CA GLU A 84 -9.57 -8.08 -2.94
C GLU A 84 -8.99 -9.44 -2.58
N ARG A 85 -9.10 -10.42 -3.49
CA ARG A 85 -8.56 -11.75 -3.24
C ARG A 85 -7.03 -11.76 -3.22
N MET A 86 -6.38 -10.98 -4.08
CA MET A 86 -4.92 -10.89 -4.14
C MET A 86 -4.35 -10.20 -2.90
N THR A 87 -4.96 -9.09 -2.48
CA THR A 87 -4.50 -8.29 -1.34
C THR A 87 -4.81 -8.94 0.01
N SER A 88 -5.83 -9.81 0.07
CA SER A 88 -6.13 -10.63 1.26
C SER A 88 -5.35 -11.95 1.33
N ASP A 89 -4.62 -12.34 0.29
CA ASP A 89 -3.81 -13.55 0.29
C ASP A 89 -2.38 -13.24 0.74
N GLN A 90 -2.07 -13.56 2.00
CA GLN A 90 -0.78 -13.30 2.62
C GLN A 90 0.41 -13.86 1.83
N MET A 91 0.23 -15.03 1.19
CA MET A 91 1.31 -15.66 0.43
C MET A 91 1.65 -14.85 -0.83
N ILE A 92 0.61 -14.38 -1.53
CA ILE A 92 0.76 -13.52 -2.71
C ILE A 92 1.41 -12.19 -2.32
N MET A 93 0.91 -11.55 -1.26
CA MET A 93 1.46 -10.27 -0.80
C MET A 93 2.91 -10.38 -0.33
N ASN A 94 3.25 -11.42 0.43
CA ASN A 94 4.64 -11.65 0.85
C ASN A 94 5.56 -11.83 -0.37
N HIS A 95 5.13 -12.62 -1.36
CA HIS A 95 5.93 -12.83 -2.57
C HIS A 95 6.08 -11.54 -3.39
N TRP A 96 5.03 -10.71 -3.44
CA TRP A 96 5.10 -9.39 -4.04
C TRP A 96 6.07 -8.46 -3.32
N HIS A 97 6.04 -8.40 -1.99
CA HIS A 97 7.01 -7.63 -1.22
C HIS A 97 8.45 -8.12 -1.47
N GLU A 98 8.68 -9.43 -1.48
CA GLU A 98 9.99 -10.00 -1.79
C GLU A 98 10.47 -9.61 -3.19
N MET A 99 9.60 -9.69 -4.19
CA MET A 99 9.92 -9.28 -5.56
C MET A 99 10.27 -7.79 -5.61
N MET A 100 9.48 -6.94 -4.97
CA MET A 100 9.75 -5.50 -4.87
C MET A 100 11.12 -5.24 -4.24
N ILE A 101 11.43 -5.89 -3.11
CA ILE A 101 12.71 -5.72 -2.40
C ILE A 101 13.89 -6.20 -3.26
N ASN A 102 13.73 -7.32 -3.98
CA ASN A 102 14.80 -7.94 -4.74
C ASN A 102 15.02 -7.30 -6.12
N ASP A 103 13.98 -6.71 -6.73
CA ASP A 103 14.08 -5.97 -8.00
C ASP A 103 14.12 -4.46 -7.74
N LYS A 104 15.34 -3.93 -7.67
CA LYS A 104 15.58 -2.50 -7.44
C LYS A 104 14.96 -1.60 -8.52
N THR A 105 14.90 -2.05 -9.77
CA THR A 105 14.34 -1.24 -10.87
C THR A 105 12.83 -1.13 -10.70
N MET A 106 12.18 -2.25 -10.38
CA MET A 106 10.76 -2.27 -10.09
C MET A 106 10.44 -1.44 -8.84
N MET A 107 11.19 -1.62 -7.76
CA MET A 107 11.04 -0.79 -6.55
C MET A 107 11.12 0.69 -6.89
N GLN A 108 12.19 1.12 -7.56
CA GLN A 108 12.41 2.52 -7.85
C GLN A 108 11.27 3.12 -8.70
N LYS A 109 10.81 2.39 -9.73
CA LYS A 109 9.70 2.84 -10.57
C LYS A 109 8.41 2.98 -9.76
N THR A 110 8.05 1.96 -8.97
CA THR A 110 6.86 2.00 -8.12
C THR A 110 6.94 3.13 -7.09
N MET A 111 8.10 3.37 -6.49
CA MET A 111 8.28 4.47 -5.54
C MET A 111 8.12 5.83 -6.22
N GLN A 112 8.62 6.00 -7.44
CA GLN A 112 8.41 7.23 -8.22
C GLN A 112 6.93 7.46 -8.54
N ASP A 113 6.24 6.41 -8.97
CA ASP A 113 4.80 6.48 -9.28
C ASP A 113 3.98 6.81 -8.02
N TRP A 114 4.30 6.20 -6.88
CA TRP A 114 3.68 6.50 -5.60
C TRP A 114 3.96 7.92 -5.10
N ILE A 115 5.19 8.40 -5.24
CA ILE A 115 5.54 9.78 -4.91
C ILE A 115 4.70 10.76 -5.72
N SER A 116 4.59 10.53 -7.04
CA SER A 116 3.76 11.39 -7.89
C SER A 116 2.31 11.40 -7.40
N GLN A 117 1.74 10.23 -7.11
CA GLN A 117 0.37 10.12 -6.62
C GLN A 117 0.16 10.75 -5.24
N MET A 118 1.11 10.63 -4.32
CA MET A 118 1.02 11.25 -2.98
C MET A 118 1.02 12.77 -3.06
N LYS A 119 1.73 13.36 -4.03
CA LYS A 119 1.71 14.82 -4.26
C LYS A 119 0.35 15.30 -4.74
N ASP A 120 -0.25 14.55 -5.66
CA ASP A 120 -1.54 14.90 -6.24
C ASP A 120 -2.72 14.52 -5.34
N ASN A 121 -2.52 13.60 -4.39
CA ASN A 121 -3.56 13.07 -3.51
C ASN A 121 -3.13 13.08 -2.03
N PRO A 122 -3.44 14.15 -1.27
CA PRO A 122 -3.14 14.24 0.16
C PRO A 122 -3.77 13.13 1.01
N LYS A 123 -4.91 12.56 0.59
CA LYS A 123 -5.55 11.43 1.26
C LYS A 123 -4.68 10.17 1.15
N PHE A 124 -4.00 9.97 0.03
CA PHE A 124 -3.04 8.88 -0.12
C PHE A 124 -1.90 9.03 0.88
N LEU A 125 -1.26 10.20 0.93
CA LEU A 125 -0.21 10.45 1.91
C LEU A 125 -0.70 10.21 3.35
N ALA A 126 -1.90 10.69 3.69
CA ALA A 126 -2.48 10.50 5.02
C ALA A 126 -2.74 9.03 5.36
N ASN A 127 -3.28 8.24 4.43
CA ASN A 127 -3.50 6.81 4.64
C ASN A 127 -2.20 6.04 4.83
N MET A 128 -1.14 6.45 4.12
CA MET A 128 0.18 5.87 4.23
C MET A 128 0.83 6.19 5.58
N MET A 129 0.76 7.47 5.98
CA MET A 129 1.36 7.98 7.22
C MET A 129 0.56 7.62 8.47
N GLY A 130 -0.73 7.33 8.34
CA GLY A 130 -1.64 7.01 9.44
C GLY A 130 -1.09 5.90 10.34
N PRO A 131 -0.87 4.67 9.82
CA PRO A 131 -0.30 3.59 10.60
C PRO A 131 1.05 3.94 11.24
N MET A 132 1.92 4.66 10.53
CA MET A 132 3.24 5.05 11.03
C MET A 132 3.18 6.13 12.12
N THR A 133 2.11 6.90 12.21
CA THR A 133 1.92 7.91 13.26
C THR A 133 1.13 7.37 14.45
N SER A 134 0.21 6.42 14.22
CA SER A 134 -0.67 5.85 15.26
C SER A 134 -0.14 4.58 15.91
N ASP A 135 0.45 3.64 15.15
CA ASP A 135 0.97 2.39 15.71
C ASP A 135 2.31 2.64 16.42
N ALA A 136 2.44 2.17 17.66
CA ALA A 136 3.62 2.47 18.48
C ALA A 136 4.93 1.92 17.91
N ASN A 137 4.91 0.70 17.36
CA ASN A 137 6.11 0.05 16.83
C ASN A 137 6.52 0.68 15.50
N LEU A 138 5.56 0.91 14.60
CA LEU A 138 5.83 1.57 13.32
C LEU A 138 6.29 3.02 13.54
N ARG A 139 5.70 3.71 14.52
CA ARG A 139 6.11 5.06 14.92
C ARG A 139 7.55 5.11 15.40
N GLU A 140 7.96 4.20 16.28
CA GLU A 140 9.34 4.13 16.76
C GLU A 140 10.32 3.88 15.61
N GLN A 141 10.00 2.93 14.72
CA GLN A 141 10.83 2.65 13.55
C GLN A 141 10.91 3.86 12.61
N MET A 142 9.79 4.57 12.41
CA MET A 142 9.74 5.77 11.57
C MET A 142 10.63 6.87 12.16
N ILE A 143 10.53 7.12 13.46
CA ILE A 143 11.37 8.09 14.18
C ILE A 143 12.85 7.75 14.02
N GLU A 144 13.23 6.49 14.21
CA GLU A 144 14.62 6.05 14.05
C GLU A 144 15.11 6.24 12.61
N THR A 145 14.27 5.88 11.64
CA THR A 145 14.57 6.07 10.21
C THR A 145 14.79 7.56 9.88
N MET A 146 13.97 8.45 10.44
CA MET A 146 14.11 9.91 10.25
C MET A 146 15.40 10.45 10.85
N LYS A 147 15.80 9.98 12.04
CA LYS A 147 17.05 10.37 12.70
C LYS A 147 18.28 9.97 11.91
N GLN A 148 18.24 8.79 11.30
CA GLN A 148 19.31 8.28 10.45
C GLN A 148 19.34 8.94 9.06
N HIS A 149 18.25 9.60 8.64
CA HIS A 149 18.13 10.22 7.33
C HIS A 149 18.59 11.69 7.33
N GLY A 150 19.84 11.93 6.93
CA GLY A 150 20.49 13.25 7.05
C GLY A 150 19.71 14.43 6.45
N VAL A 151 19.06 14.26 5.29
CA VAL A 151 18.23 15.31 4.66
C VAL A 151 16.98 15.62 5.49
N MET A 152 16.36 14.58 6.04
CA MET A 152 15.19 14.74 6.89
C MET A 152 15.57 15.42 8.19
N MET A 153 16.61 14.92 8.84
CA MET A 153 17.12 15.46 10.09
C MET A 153 17.47 16.95 9.97
N SER A 154 18.17 17.32 8.89
CA SER A 154 18.49 18.73 8.61
C SER A 154 17.24 19.59 8.42
N SER A 155 16.21 19.03 7.76
CA SER A 155 14.95 19.73 7.54
C SER A 155 14.18 19.94 8.84
N LEU A 156 14.14 18.93 9.72
CA LEU A 156 13.51 19.02 11.04
C LEU A 156 14.18 20.06 11.93
N GLN A 157 15.52 20.06 11.97
CA GLN A 157 16.29 21.04 12.72
C GLN A 157 16.08 22.47 12.21
N GLY A 158 15.88 22.63 10.90
CA GLY A 158 15.55 23.91 10.27
C GLY A 158 14.08 24.32 10.40
N HIS A 159 13.19 23.46 10.90
CA HIS A 159 11.75 23.70 10.91
C HIS A 159 11.28 24.30 12.24
N PRO A 160 10.94 25.61 12.31
CA PRO A 160 10.72 26.30 13.60
C PRO A 160 9.60 25.67 14.42
N ARG A 161 8.44 25.40 13.79
CA ARG A 161 7.31 24.76 14.47
C ARG A 161 7.63 23.37 15.01
N TRP A 162 8.54 22.65 14.36
CA TRP A 162 8.95 21.33 14.83
C TRP A 162 9.82 21.45 16.07
N MET A 163 10.85 22.29 15.99
CA MET A 163 11.73 22.56 17.13
C MET A 163 10.95 23.10 18.33
N ASP A 164 10.02 24.04 18.09
CA ASP A 164 9.12 24.54 19.11
C ASP A 164 8.32 23.39 19.74
N SER A 165 7.75 22.49 18.94
CA SER A 165 6.89 21.40 19.44
C SER A 165 7.62 20.29 20.19
N VAL A 166 8.89 20.02 19.86
CA VAL A 166 9.75 19.04 20.55
C VAL A 166 10.25 19.61 21.88
N HIS A 167 10.49 20.92 21.94
CA HIS A 167 10.96 21.62 23.13
C HIS A 167 9.84 22.22 23.99
N ASP A 168 8.60 22.23 23.50
CA ASP A 168 7.45 22.67 24.29
C ASP A 168 7.34 21.73 25.49
N GLU A 169 7.63 22.27 26.68
CA GLU A 169 7.36 21.56 27.92
C GLU A 169 5.89 21.16 27.84
N MET A 170 5.57 19.89 28.09
CA MET A 170 4.18 19.52 28.37
C MET A 170 3.78 20.39 29.55
N MET A 171 3.09 21.50 29.27
CA MET A 171 2.60 22.49 30.21
C MET A 171 1.50 21.83 31.05
N GLY A 172 1.90 20.85 31.84
CA GLY A 172 1.21 20.44 33.03
C GLY A 172 1.13 21.67 33.89
N SER A 173 -0.07 22.26 33.90
CA SER A 173 -0.45 23.37 34.74
C SER A 173 -0.22 22.98 36.22
N GLY A 174 0.99 23.22 36.70
CA GLY A 174 1.45 22.86 38.03
C GLY A 174 2.37 23.94 38.55
N MET A 175 1.81 24.81 39.39
CA MET A 175 2.48 25.90 40.10
C MET A 175 3.87 25.49 40.62
N GLY A 176 4.93 26.13 40.13
CA GLY A 176 6.28 25.88 40.63
C GLY A 176 7.33 26.77 39.99
N GLN A 177 7.22 28.09 40.19
CA GLN A 177 8.36 28.97 39.98
C GLN A 177 9.51 28.53 40.89
N ASN A 178 10.52 27.88 40.33
CA ASN A 178 11.82 27.83 40.98
C ASN A 178 12.92 28.03 39.94
N GLN A 179 13.56 29.18 40.04
CA GLN A 179 14.76 29.53 39.29
C GLN A 179 15.90 28.62 39.74
N GLY A 180 16.38 27.75 38.85
CA GLY A 180 17.51 26.87 39.16
C GLY A 180 18.13 26.30 37.89
N HIS A 181 19.21 26.93 37.45
CA HIS A 181 20.29 26.46 36.59
C HIS A 181 20.00 25.34 35.56
N GLY A 182 20.14 25.72 34.29
CA GLY A 182 20.06 24.85 33.12
C GLY A 182 20.99 23.65 33.20
N MET A 183 20.39 22.50 33.48
CA MET A 183 20.91 21.21 33.06
C MET A 183 20.65 21.11 31.56
N HIS A 184 21.70 21.01 30.75
CA HIS A 184 21.57 20.62 29.35
C HIS A 184 20.92 19.23 29.31
N MET A 185 19.61 19.20 29.07
CA MET A 185 18.88 17.97 28.76
C MET A 185 19.50 17.39 27.50
N ASN A 186 19.96 16.13 27.59
CA ASN A 186 20.56 15.41 26.49
C ASN A 186 19.46 15.13 25.44
N CYS A 187 19.29 16.08 24.51
CA CYS A 187 18.26 16.00 23.50
C CYS A 187 18.68 14.97 22.45
N SER A 188 17.95 13.85 22.34
CA SER A 188 18.22 12.80 21.34
C SER A 188 18.05 13.25 19.88
N TRP A 189 17.66 14.51 19.66
CA TRP A 189 17.55 15.18 18.35
C TRP A 189 18.66 16.25 18.12
N CYS A 190 19.57 16.44 19.08
CA CYS A 190 20.74 17.32 18.99
C CYS A 190 22.02 16.48 19.15
N PRO A 191 22.87 16.32 18.13
CA PRO A 191 23.91 15.29 18.16
C PRO A 191 25.17 15.70 18.95
N GLU A 192 25.60 14.84 19.87
CA GLU A 192 26.98 14.34 19.93
C GLU A 192 26.96 12.81 19.64
N TYR A 193 27.93 12.38 18.82
CA TYR A 193 28.09 11.13 18.06
C TYR A 193 27.75 9.77 18.71
N GLU A 194 27.24 8.80 17.92
CA GLU A 194 27.83 7.43 17.76
C GLU A 194 27.25 6.59 16.60
N GLU A 195 28.07 5.60 16.15
CA GLU A 195 28.07 4.83 14.88
C GLU A 195 27.45 3.41 14.93
N HIS A 196 26.83 3.00 13.81
CA HIS A 196 26.83 1.68 13.07
C HIS A 196 26.70 0.30 13.80
N TYR A 197 26.26 -0.85 13.24
CA TYR A 197 26.17 -1.45 11.88
C TYR A 197 25.20 -2.68 11.88
N THR A 198 24.89 -3.19 10.67
CA THR A 198 23.86 -4.15 10.18
C THR A 198 24.13 -5.68 10.30
N HIS A 199 23.09 -6.55 10.16
CA HIS A 199 22.81 -7.41 8.96
C HIS A 199 21.78 -8.55 9.19
N GLU A 200 20.95 -8.82 8.16
CA GLU A 200 20.04 -9.99 8.02
C GLU A 200 20.55 -11.04 7.00
N HIS A 201 19.98 -12.26 7.08
CA HIS A 201 20.23 -13.42 6.21
C HIS A 201 19.01 -13.78 5.35
N SER A 202 19.24 -14.11 4.07
CA SER A 202 18.26 -14.58 3.09
C SER A 202 18.04 -16.11 3.08
N ARG A 203 16.83 -16.57 2.79
CA ARG A 203 16.50 -17.97 2.42
C ARG A 203 15.81 -18.03 1.04
N SER A 204 16.05 -19.12 0.30
CA SER A 204 15.55 -19.39 -1.06
C SER A 204 14.13 -19.95 -1.10
N PHE A 205 13.36 -19.71 -2.18
CA PHE A 205 12.20 -20.54 -2.59
C PHE A 205 11.91 -20.54 -4.10
N SER A 206 11.01 -21.48 -4.48
CA SER A 206 10.57 -21.88 -5.82
C SER A 206 9.07 -21.63 -6.04
N HIS A 207 8.69 -21.23 -7.28
CA HIS A 207 7.32 -21.05 -7.87
C HIS A 207 6.59 -19.74 -7.46
N SER A 208 5.96 -18.94 -8.35
CA SER A 208 5.66 -19.00 -9.80
C SER A 208 5.60 -17.57 -10.38
N ASP A 209 6.38 -17.31 -11.42
CA ASP A 209 6.53 -15.98 -12.05
C ASP A 209 5.23 -15.42 -12.67
N ARG A 210 4.19 -16.24 -12.87
CA ARG A 210 2.97 -15.85 -13.62
C ARG A 210 2.00 -14.98 -12.81
N ILE A 211 1.76 -15.31 -11.54
CA ILE A 211 0.97 -14.42 -10.67
C ILE A 211 1.72 -13.10 -10.50
N MET A 212 3.06 -13.16 -10.42
CA MET A 212 3.89 -11.96 -10.28
C MET A 212 3.87 -11.10 -11.54
N ASP A 213 3.93 -11.70 -12.72
CA ASP A 213 3.78 -11.01 -13.99
C ASP A 213 2.39 -10.36 -14.12
N MET A 214 1.33 -11.07 -13.68
CA MET A 214 -0.02 -10.51 -13.61
C MET A 214 -0.10 -9.32 -12.64
N MET A 215 0.45 -9.46 -11.43
CA MET A 215 0.53 -8.35 -10.46
C MET A 215 1.28 -7.16 -11.04
N HIS A 216 2.45 -7.41 -11.62
CA HIS A 216 3.27 -6.38 -12.25
C HIS A 216 2.52 -5.68 -13.38
N HIS A 217 1.78 -6.41 -14.22
CA HIS A 217 0.99 -5.84 -15.30
C HIS A 217 -0.16 -4.97 -14.78
N MET A 218 -0.88 -5.44 -13.75
CA MET A 218 -1.92 -4.66 -13.07
C MET A 218 -1.34 -3.39 -12.41
N TRP A 219 -0.09 -3.47 -11.97
CA TRP A 219 0.61 -2.41 -11.26
C TRP A 219 1.22 -1.33 -12.17
N ILE A 220 1.59 -1.68 -13.40
CA ILE A 220 2.16 -0.72 -14.36
C ILE A 220 1.08 -0.13 -15.27
N ASN A 221 -0.06 -0.79 -15.41
CA ASN A 221 -1.16 -0.28 -16.20
C ASN A 221 -1.94 0.78 -15.41
N ASN A 222 -1.62 2.06 -15.65
CA ASN A 222 -2.17 3.23 -14.96
C ASN A 222 -3.69 3.18 -14.67
N GLU A 223 -4.50 2.65 -15.59
CA GLU A 223 -5.95 2.53 -15.37
C GLU A 223 -6.28 1.50 -14.28
N MET A 224 -5.70 0.30 -14.35
CA MET A 224 -5.89 -0.75 -13.34
C MET A 224 -5.21 -0.42 -12.01
N THR A 225 -4.07 0.25 -12.11
CA THR A 225 -3.26 0.64 -10.97
C THR A 225 -4.02 1.61 -10.08
N THR A 226 -4.83 2.52 -10.65
CA THR A 226 -5.62 3.47 -9.87
C THR A 226 -6.63 2.73 -8.98
N ASP A 227 -7.43 1.81 -9.53
CA ASP A 227 -8.42 1.05 -8.76
C ASP A 227 -7.76 0.13 -7.71
N MET A 228 -6.64 -0.50 -8.08
CA MET A 228 -5.87 -1.35 -7.18
C MET A 228 -5.22 -0.56 -6.05
N HIS A 229 -4.63 0.59 -6.37
CA HIS A 229 -4.08 1.52 -5.41
C HIS A 229 -5.17 2.03 -4.48
N ASP A 230 -6.30 2.53 -5.00
CA ASP A 230 -7.40 3.00 -4.17
C ASP A 230 -7.86 1.89 -3.21
N TYR A 231 -8.03 0.67 -3.69
CA TYR A 231 -8.42 -0.45 -2.80
C TYR A 231 -7.37 -0.77 -1.73
N MET A 232 -6.08 -0.80 -2.09
CA MET A 232 -4.99 -1.12 -1.17
C MET A 232 -4.73 0.01 -0.16
N ILE A 233 -4.85 1.26 -0.61
CA ILE A 233 -4.57 2.48 0.13
C ILE A 233 -5.73 2.86 1.04
N GLU A 234 -6.97 2.58 0.64
CA GLU A 234 -8.14 2.83 1.49
C GLU A 234 -8.29 1.81 2.62
N ASN A 235 -7.46 0.75 2.66
CA ASN A 235 -7.48 -0.23 3.73
C ASN A 235 -6.31 -0.03 4.72
N PRO A 236 -6.54 0.57 5.90
CA PRO A 236 -5.48 0.83 6.88
C PRO A 236 -4.77 -0.44 7.37
N SER A 237 -5.47 -1.57 7.42
CA SER A 237 -4.87 -2.85 7.82
C SER A 237 -3.86 -3.34 6.80
N HIS A 238 -4.14 -3.11 5.51
CA HIS A 238 -3.22 -3.44 4.44
C HIS A 238 -1.98 -2.55 4.51
N MET A 239 -2.19 -1.25 4.73
CA MET A 239 -1.09 -0.29 4.85
C MET A 239 -0.18 -0.56 6.05
N ALA A 240 -0.74 -0.92 7.21
CA ALA A 240 0.07 -1.28 8.38
C ALA A 240 0.98 -2.50 8.12
N GLN A 241 0.50 -3.47 7.33
CA GLN A 241 1.29 -4.63 6.96
C GLN A 241 2.39 -4.25 5.96
N MET A 242 2.06 -3.44 4.96
CA MET A 242 3.01 -3.00 3.94
C MET A 242 4.09 -2.11 4.54
N SER A 243 3.71 -1.20 5.45
CA SER A 243 4.65 -0.33 6.15
C SER A 243 5.68 -1.14 6.91
N GLY A 244 5.32 -2.26 7.56
CA GLY A 244 6.29 -3.08 8.27
C GLY A 244 7.42 -3.66 7.41
N GLN A 245 7.21 -3.87 6.11
CA GLN A 245 8.21 -4.49 5.21
C GLN A 245 8.84 -3.49 4.23
N MET A 246 8.11 -2.44 3.86
CA MET A 246 8.53 -1.46 2.85
C MET A 246 8.81 -0.07 3.42
N MET A 247 8.69 0.12 4.75
CA MET A 247 8.85 1.43 5.39
C MET A 247 10.13 2.13 4.98
N GLY A 248 11.27 1.47 5.14
CA GLY A 248 12.58 2.10 5.02
C GLY A 248 12.82 2.69 3.63
N PRO A 249 12.73 1.88 2.56
CA PRO A 249 12.85 2.37 1.20
C PRO A 249 11.84 3.46 0.86
N MET A 250 10.57 3.29 1.28
CA MET A 250 9.52 4.24 0.98
C MET A 250 9.73 5.59 1.68
N LEU A 251 9.99 5.56 2.99
CA LEU A 251 10.29 6.76 3.78
C LEU A 251 11.54 7.46 3.23
N GLY A 252 12.58 6.73 2.83
CA GLY A 252 13.77 7.32 2.20
C GLY A 252 13.39 8.17 0.99
N HIS A 253 12.65 7.59 0.05
CA HIS A 253 12.19 8.29 -1.14
C HIS A 253 11.27 9.50 -0.83
N MET A 254 10.35 9.36 0.13
CA MET A 254 9.47 10.46 0.53
C MET A 254 10.25 11.60 1.22
N MET A 255 11.22 11.25 2.05
CA MET A 255 12.08 12.20 2.75
C MET A 255 13.09 12.86 1.82
N ASP A 256 13.45 12.25 0.69
CA ASP A 256 14.30 12.89 -0.33
C ASP A 256 13.53 13.94 -1.14
N ASP A 257 12.23 13.71 -1.38
CA ASP A 257 11.37 14.66 -2.08
C ASP A 257 11.04 15.88 -1.21
N PRO A 258 11.38 17.11 -1.61
CA PRO A 258 11.23 18.29 -0.75
C PRO A 258 9.78 18.65 -0.45
N GLU A 259 8.87 18.39 -1.38
CA GLU A 259 7.46 18.72 -1.24
C GLU A 259 6.77 17.72 -0.31
N LEU A 260 6.96 16.42 -0.55
CA LEU A 260 6.42 15.38 0.33
C LEU A 260 7.04 15.43 1.71
N ARG A 261 8.35 15.67 1.82
CA ARG A 261 9.02 15.86 3.12
C ARG A 261 8.34 16.95 3.93
N GLN A 262 8.02 18.09 3.33
CA GLN A 262 7.33 19.16 4.05
C GLN A 262 5.92 18.73 4.46
N GLN A 263 5.16 18.08 3.57
CA GLN A 263 3.82 17.58 3.90
C GLN A 263 3.85 16.55 5.04
N MET A 264 4.85 15.66 5.05
CA MET A 264 5.05 14.70 6.14
C MET A 264 5.31 15.41 7.47
N ILE A 265 6.18 16.43 7.49
CA ILE A 265 6.47 17.19 8.71
C ILE A 265 5.19 17.84 9.27
N GLU A 266 4.44 18.51 8.41
CA GLU A 266 3.17 19.14 8.82
C GLU A 266 2.18 18.12 9.36
N MET A 267 2.03 16.98 8.69
CA MET A 267 1.14 15.92 9.15
C MET A 267 1.57 15.39 10.52
N MET A 268 2.86 15.11 10.73
CA MET A 268 3.36 14.63 12.04
C MET A 268 3.10 15.65 13.16
N LEU A 269 3.21 16.95 12.88
CA LEU A 269 2.87 18.00 13.84
C LEU A 269 1.39 17.99 14.23
N GLU A 270 0.52 17.53 13.34
CA GLU A 270 -0.92 17.36 13.58
C GLU A 270 -1.27 16.07 14.34
N HIS A 271 -0.32 15.16 14.56
CA HIS A 271 -0.52 13.89 15.29
C HIS A 271 0.05 13.97 16.71
N PRO A 272 -0.78 14.22 17.76
CA PRO A 272 -0.29 14.44 19.11
C PRO A 272 0.43 13.22 19.69
N GLU A 273 -0.03 12.01 19.39
CA GLU A 273 0.62 10.77 19.83
C GLU A 273 2.04 10.63 19.26
N PHE A 274 2.21 11.05 18.01
CA PHE A 274 3.52 11.09 17.37
C PHE A 274 4.42 12.11 18.07
N MET A 275 3.93 13.34 18.24
CA MET A 275 4.69 14.40 18.90
C MET A 275 5.05 14.05 20.35
N ASN A 276 4.15 13.40 21.08
CA ASN A 276 4.41 12.95 22.45
C ASN A 276 5.49 11.86 22.52
N SER A 277 5.69 11.09 21.45
CA SER A 277 6.73 10.04 21.41
C SER A 277 8.13 10.61 21.16
N ILE A 278 8.23 11.82 20.60
CA ILE A 278 9.50 12.49 20.32
C ILE A 278 9.84 13.60 21.31
N ARG A 279 8.84 14.10 22.04
CA ARG A 279 9.02 15.04 23.14
C ARG A 279 9.88 14.41 24.20
N HIS A 280 10.66 15.26 24.87
CA HIS A 280 11.41 14.84 26.03
C HIS A 280 10.44 14.38 27.11
N GLU A 281 10.42 13.09 27.42
CA GLU A 281 9.99 12.66 28.74
C GLU A 281 10.91 13.39 29.72
N ASN A 282 10.35 14.35 30.46
CA ASN A 282 10.91 14.72 31.74
C ASN A 282 10.87 13.44 32.59
N ARG A 283 11.93 12.62 32.48
CA ARG A 283 12.27 11.63 33.49
C ARG A 283 12.49 12.43 34.77
N LEU A 284 11.41 12.71 35.48
CA LEU A 284 11.45 12.95 36.89
C LEU A 284 12.00 11.65 37.48
N SER A 285 13.31 11.60 37.57
CA SER A 285 14.06 10.63 38.34
C SER A 285 13.47 10.60 39.75
N ASN A 286 12.70 9.54 40.03
CA ASN A 286 12.51 9.06 41.40
C ASN A 286 13.83 8.53 41.94
#